data_AF-A0A848TAX2-F1
#
_entry.id   AF-A0A848TAX2-F1
#
_cell.length_a   1.000
_cell.length_b   1.000
_cell.length_c   1.000
_cell.angle_alpha   90.00
_cell.angle_beta   90.00
_cell.angle_gamma   90.00
#
_symmetry.space_group_name_H-M   'P 1'
#
loop_
_entity.id
_entity.type
_entity.pdbx_description
1 polymer ?
#
loop_
_entity_poly.entity_id
_entity_poly.type
_entity_poly.pdbx_seq_one_letter_code
_entity_poly.pdbx_strand_id
1 'polypeptide(L)'
;MEQDTRIPTNLRTLLVLEILGKSDRAMTASQINEGLGLPKQTVHRLCATLEREGFLQRQGNSKRYQVARRSRELGVGLLSNSRHNIARRQILTDVSRQVRETVNFVVPEADGMRYLDRVETDWPFQIQLPIGTHVPYHCTASGKCFLAS
;
A
#
# COMPACT_ATOMS: atom_id res chain seq x y z
N MET A 1 0.56 20.30 25.60
CA MET A 1 0.05 19.18 26.42
C MET A 1 0.04 17.94 25.54
N GLU A 2 1.16 17.22 25.50
CA GLU A 2 1.26 15.94 24.78
C GLU A 2 0.48 14.89 25.56
N GLN A 3 -0.60 14.38 24.96
CA GLN A 3 -1.31 13.24 25.51
C GLN A 3 -0.44 12.00 25.29
N ASP A 4 0.10 11.46 26.37
CA ASP A 4 0.72 10.14 26.46
C ASP A 4 -0.33 9.06 26.11
N THR A 5 -0.58 8.91 24.81
CA THR A 5 -1.64 8.05 24.30
C THR A 5 -1.07 6.65 24.19
N ARG A 6 -1.09 5.93 25.32
CA ARG A 6 -0.73 4.51 25.39
C ARG A 6 -1.38 3.75 24.25
N ILE A 7 -0.57 3.20 23.34
CA ILE A 7 -1.04 2.45 22.18
C ILE A 7 -1.90 1.25 22.66
N PRO A 8 -3.20 1.21 22.33
CA PRO A 8 -4.09 0.10 22.64
C PRO A 8 -3.53 -1.22 22.10
N THR A 9 -3.64 -2.30 22.89
CA THR A 9 -2.98 -3.59 22.57
C THR A 9 -3.40 -4.15 21.20
N ASN A 10 -4.66 -3.96 20.82
CA ASN A 10 -5.20 -4.37 19.52
C ASN A 10 -4.63 -3.59 18.33
N LEU A 11 -4.25 -2.32 18.51
CA LEU A 11 -3.67 -1.50 17.44
C LEU A 11 -2.18 -1.79 17.19
N ARG A 12 -1.47 -2.35 18.19
CA ARG A 12 -0.02 -2.59 18.08
C ARG A 12 0.35 -3.50 16.91
N THR A 13 -0.45 -4.54 16.65
CA THR A 13 -0.23 -5.45 15.52
C THR A 13 -0.46 -4.76 14.17
N LEU A 14 -1.47 -3.89 14.08
CA LEU A 14 -1.73 -3.11 12.87
C LEU A 14 -0.58 -2.13 12.59
N LEU A 15 -0.06 -1.46 13.62
CA LEU A 15 1.09 -0.56 13.46
C LEU A 15 2.37 -1.29 13.04
N VAL A 16 2.59 -2.53 13.51
CA VAL A 16 3.69 -3.36 13.01
C VAL A 16 3.55 -3.62 11.51
N LEU A 17 2.33 -3.94 11.04
CA LEU A 17 2.05 -4.17 9.62
C LEU A 17 2.20 -2.88 8.81
N GLU A 18 1.82 -1.73 9.35
CA GLU A 18 1.96 -0.43 8.68
C GLU A 18 3.44 -0.04 8.50
N ILE A 19 4.27 -0.21 9.54
CA ILE A 19 5.71 0.05 9.46
C ILE A 19 6.36 -0.84 8.41
N LEU A 20 6.04 -2.14 8.41
CA LEU A 20 6.57 -3.08 7.42
C LEU A 20 6.02 -2.82 6.01
N GLY A 21 4.76 -2.41 5.89
CA GLY A 21 4.11 -2.10 4.61
C GLY A 21 4.66 -0.83 3.94
N LYS A 22 5.22 0.09 4.71
CA LYS A 22 5.91 1.30 4.22
C LYS A 22 7.39 1.10 3.89
N SER A 23 7.95 -0.09 4.15
CA SER A 23 9.36 -0.39 3.96
C SER A 23 9.60 -1.24 2.72
N ASP A 24 10.51 -0.80 1.85
CA ASP A 24 10.93 -1.58 0.66
C ASP A 24 11.85 -2.77 1.00
N ARG A 25 12.19 -2.94 2.28
CA ARG A 25 13.12 -3.98 2.76
C ARG A 25 12.60 -4.71 3.99
N ALA A 26 13.09 -5.94 4.18
CA ALA A 26 12.83 -6.71 5.39
C ALA A 26 13.51 -6.07 6.61
N MET A 27 12.78 -6.00 7.74
CA MET A 27 13.19 -5.30 8.95
C MET A 27 13.40 -6.24 10.13
N THR A 28 14.36 -5.97 11.00
CA THR A 28 14.44 -6.68 12.28
C THR A 28 13.38 -6.17 13.26
N ALA A 29 13.05 -6.95 14.29
CA ALA A 29 12.15 -6.49 15.36
C ALA A 29 12.65 -5.22 16.06
N SER A 30 13.97 -5.00 16.13
CA SER A 30 14.52 -3.75 16.70
C SER A 30 14.22 -2.55 15.81
N GLN A 31 14.37 -2.69 14.49
CA GLN A 31 14.04 -1.63 13.53
C GLN A 31 12.54 -1.31 13.53
N ILE A 32 11.69 -2.31 13.72
CA ILE A 32 10.24 -2.10 13.88
C ILE A 32 9.95 -1.37 15.21
N ASN A 33 10.69 -1.71 16.28
CA ASN A 33 10.51 -1.11 17.60
C ASN A 33 10.87 0.39 17.64
N GLU A 34 11.86 0.81 16.85
CA GLU A 34 12.24 2.22 16.69
C GLU A 34 11.04 3.09 16.27
N GLY A 35 10.12 2.55 15.45
CA GLY A 35 8.91 3.26 15.02
C GLY A 35 7.71 3.17 15.99
N LEU A 36 7.76 2.31 17.02
CA LEU A 36 6.62 2.06 17.92
C LEU A 36 6.82 2.59 19.34
N GLY A 37 8.06 2.78 19.79
CA GLY A 37 8.35 3.21 21.16
C GLY A 37 7.92 2.21 22.25
N LEU A 38 7.63 0.96 21.88
CA LEU A 38 7.19 -0.08 22.81
C LEU A 38 8.40 -0.79 23.47
N PRO A 39 8.18 -1.53 24.57
CA PRO A 39 9.23 -2.40 25.11
C PRO A 39 9.66 -3.46 24.07
N LYS A 40 10.97 -3.63 23.86
CA LYS A 40 11.53 -4.56 22.85
C LYS A 40 10.87 -5.94 22.89
N GLN A 41 10.73 -6.52 24.08
CA GLN A 41 10.15 -7.86 24.25
C GLN A 41 8.68 -7.93 23.80
N THR A 42 7.94 -6.81 23.87
CA THR A 42 6.58 -6.69 23.33
C THR A 42 6.61 -6.78 21.81
N VAL A 43 7.45 -6.01 21.13
CA VAL A 43 7.54 -6.03 19.65
C VAL A 43 8.02 -7.37 19.14
N HIS A 44 8.97 -8.01 19.82
CA HIS A 44 9.39 -9.38 19.50
C HIS A 44 8.23 -10.38 19.57
N ARG A 45 7.40 -10.31 20.63
CA ARG A 45 6.21 -11.16 20.76
C ARG A 45 5.18 -10.89 19.67
N LEU A 46 4.91 -9.60 19.36
CA LEU A 46 3.97 -9.22 18.30
C LEU A 46 4.43 -9.75 16.93
N CYS A 47 5.71 -9.58 16.60
CA CYS A 47 6.27 -10.10 15.34
C CYS A 47 6.19 -11.63 15.27
N ALA A 48 6.51 -12.33 16.36
CA ALA A 48 6.41 -13.79 16.43
C ALA A 48 4.96 -14.29 16.31
N THR A 49 3.99 -13.57 16.88
CA THR A 49 2.56 -13.89 16.71
C THR A 49 2.14 -13.67 15.25
N LEU A 50 2.47 -12.53 14.66
CA LEU A 50 2.12 -12.24 13.27
C LEU A 50 2.80 -13.21 12.27
N GLU A 51 4.02 -13.66 12.57
CA GLU A 51 4.73 -14.70 11.82
C GLU A 51 3.99 -16.04 11.88
N ARG A 52 3.61 -16.48 13.09
CA ARG A 52 2.86 -17.72 13.30
C ARG A 52 1.49 -17.72 12.61
N GLU A 53 0.82 -16.57 12.63
CA GLU A 53 -0.47 -16.37 11.96
C GLU A 53 -0.35 -16.12 10.45
N GLY A 54 0.87 -16.14 9.90
CA GLY A 54 1.12 -16.01 8.46
C GLY A 54 0.94 -14.59 7.90
N PHE A 55 0.85 -13.57 8.76
CA PHE A 55 0.86 -12.16 8.36
C PHE A 55 2.29 -11.65 8.07
N LEU A 56 3.28 -12.17 8.79
CA LEU A 56 4.70 -11.93 8.54
C LEU A 56 5.42 -13.24 8.16
N GLN A 57 6.58 -13.12 7.53
CA GLN A 57 7.49 -14.24 7.29
C GLN A 57 8.93 -13.76 7.43
N ARG A 58 9.86 -14.69 7.64
CA ARG A 58 11.29 -14.41 7.63
C ARG A 58 11.81 -14.24 6.21
N GLN A 59 12.78 -13.35 6.04
CA GLN A 59 13.55 -13.29 4.81
C GLN A 59 14.67 -14.35 4.87
N GLY A 60 14.47 -15.49 4.20
CA GLY A 60 15.39 -16.63 4.23
C GLY A 60 15.71 -17.08 5.66
N ASN A 61 16.99 -17.30 5.96
CA ASN A 61 17.47 -17.68 7.30
C ASN A 61 17.79 -16.48 8.21
N SER A 62 17.42 -15.26 7.82
CA SER A 62 17.75 -14.05 8.58
C SER A 62 16.77 -13.78 9.73
N LYS A 63 17.15 -12.91 10.66
CA LYS A 63 16.24 -12.41 11.71
C LYS A 63 15.30 -11.30 11.21
N ARG A 64 15.23 -11.03 9.91
CA ARG A 64 14.41 -9.97 9.31
C ARG A 64 13.03 -10.49 8.93
N TYR A 65 12.02 -9.68 9.22
CA TYR A 65 10.63 -9.89 8.88
C TYR A 65 10.28 -9.14 7.60
N GLN A 66 9.46 -9.76 6.78
CA GLN A 66 8.81 -9.15 5.62
C GLN A 66 7.33 -9.52 5.62
N VAL A 67 6.52 -8.77 4.87
CA VAL A 67 5.09 -9.11 4.69
C VAL A 67 4.94 -10.49 4.05
N ALA A 68 4.03 -11.30 4.61
CA ALA A 68 3.69 -12.62 4.10
C ALA A 68 2.43 -12.60 3.22
N ARG A 69 2.12 -13.75 2.62
CA ARG A 69 1.02 -13.91 1.67
C ARG A 69 -0.33 -13.45 2.24
N ARG A 70 -0.68 -13.81 3.48
CA ARG A 70 -1.96 -13.44 4.12
C ARG A 70 -2.14 -11.92 4.23
N SER A 71 -1.08 -11.18 4.54
CA SER A 71 -1.12 -9.71 4.58
C SER A 71 -1.36 -9.09 3.20
N ARG A 72 -0.73 -9.66 2.15
CA ARG A 72 -0.95 -9.20 0.78
C ARG A 72 -2.38 -9.46 0.33
N GLU A 73 -2.91 -10.65 0.59
CA GLU A 73 -4.29 -11.03 0.26
C GLU A 73 -5.30 -10.16 1.01
N LEU A 74 -5.07 -9.86 2.29
CA LEU A 74 -5.87 -8.92 3.06
C LEU A 74 -5.85 -7.53 2.41
N GLY A 75 -4.66 -7.01 2.07
CA GLY A 75 -4.52 -5.71 1.42
C GLY A 75 -5.27 -5.64 0.08
N VAL A 76 -5.10 -6.65 -0.78
CA VAL A 76 -5.83 -6.75 -2.05
C VAL A 76 -7.34 -6.84 -1.81
N GLY A 77 -7.79 -7.64 -0.84
CA GLY A 77 -9.20 -7.78 -0.47
C GLY A 77 -9.81 -6.46 0.00
N LEU A 78 -9.09 -5.69 0.82
CA LEU A 78 -9.56 -4.37 1.27
C LEU A 78 -9.70 -3.38 0.10
N LEU A 79 -8.77 -3.44 -0.87
CA LEU A 79 -8.81 -2.58 -2.07
C LEU A 79 -9.91 -3.03 -3.06
N SER A 80 -10.15 -4.33 -3.18
CA SER A 80 -11.10 -4.92 -4.13
C SER A 80 -12.54 -4.99 -3.62
N ASN A 81 -12.76 -5.02 -2.30
CA ASN A 81 -14.09 -5.14 -1.68
C ASN A 81 -14.97 -3.89 -1.85
N SER A 82 -14.46 -2.80 -2.42
CA SER A 82 -15.38 -1.72 -2.85
C SER A 82 -16.08 -2.17 -4.14
N ARG A 83 -17.42 -2.26 -4.13
CA ARG A 83 -18.22 -2.50 -5.37
C ARG A 83 -17.84 -1.55 -6.51
N HIS A 84 -17.41 -0.33 -6.15
CA HIS A 84 -16.86 0.66 -7.05
C HIS A 84 -15.60 0.18 -7.78
N ASN A 85 -14.75 -0.65 -7.18
CA ASN A 85 -13.55 -1.20 -7.82
C ASN A 85 -13.92 -2.12 -8.99
N ILE A 86 -14.87 -3.04 -8.81
CA ILE A 86 -15.29 -3.98 -9.86
C ILE A 86 -15.90 -3.24 -11.05
N ALA A 87 -16.86 -2.34 -10.81
CA ALA A 87 -17.51 -1.58 -11.87
C ALA A 87 -16.52 -0.67 -12.61
N ARG A 88 -15.66 0.03 -11.86
CA ARG A 88 -14.59 0.87 -12.44
C ARG A 88 -13.63 0.04 -13.27
N ARG A 89 -13.14 -1.09 -12.75
CA ARG A 89 -12.20 -1.97 -13.45
C ARG A 89 -12.75 -2.44 -14.78
N GLN A 90 -14.04 -2.80 -14.83
CA GLN A 90 -14.71 -3.18 -16.07
C GLN A 90 -14.69 -2.03 -17.08
N ILE A 91 -15.13 -0.83 -16.68
CA ILE A 91 -15.14 0.36 -17.55
C ILE A 91 -13.73 0.67 -18.09
N LEU A 92 -12.71 0.69 -17.22
CA LEU A 92 -11.33 0.96 -17.63
C LEU A 92 -10.80 -0.09 -18.61
N THR A 93 -11.17 -1.36 -18.41
CA THR A 93 -10.79 -2.46 -19.30
C THR A 93 -11.43 -2.30 -20.68
N ASP A 94 -12.71 -1.93 -20.73
CA ASP A 94 -13.43 -1.74 -21.98
C ASP A 94 -12.87 -0.53 -22.76
N VAL A 95 -12.57 0.59 -22.08
CA VAL A 95 -11.89 1.74 -22.71
C VAL A 95 -10.51 1.35 -23.21
N SER A 96 -9.69 0.69 -22.39
CA SER A 96 -8.34 0.27 -22.77
C SER A 96 -8.35 -0.63 -24.00
N ARG A 97 -9.31 -1.57 -24.10
CA ARG A 97 -9.48 -2.41 -25.29
C ARG A 97 -9.86 -1.61 -26.54
N GLN A 98 -10.67 -0.57 -26.40
CA GLN A 98 -11.06 0.29 -27.52
C GLN A 98 -9.91 1.16 -28.00
N VAL A 99 -9.16 1.79 -27.09
CA VAL A 99 -8.07 2.71 -27.44
C VAL A 99 -6.73 2.00 -27.67
N ARG A 100 -6.59 0.74 -27.25
CA ARG A 100 -5.36 -0.07 -27.28
C ARG A 100 -4.17 0.57 -26.55
N GLU A 101 -4.48 1.32 -25.50
CA GLU A 101 -3.53 2.04 -24.67
C GLU A 101 -3.79 1.77 -23.17
N THR A 102 -2.77 2.02 -22.35
CA THR A 102 -2.89 1.96 -20.89
C THR A 102 -3.83 3.05 -20.38
N VAL A 103 -4.85 2.66 -19.63
CA VAL A 103 -5.84 3.58 -19.04
C VAL A 103 -5.62 3.69 -17.55
N ASN A 104 -5.60 4.93 -17.05
CA ASN A 104 -5.35 5.26 -15.65
C ASN A 104 -6.60 5.90 -15.04
N PHE A 105 -6.92 5.53 -13.80
CA PHE A 105 -7.91 6.21 -12.99
C PHE A 105 -7.23 6.87 -11.80
N VAL A 106 -7.43 8.18 -11.70
CA VAL A 106 -6.73 9.06 -10.78
C VAL A 106 -7.71 9.94 -10.03
N VAL A 107 -7.42 10.21 -8.76
CA VAL A 107 -8.26 11.01 -7.87
C VAL A 107 -7.45 12.17 -7.29
N PRO A 108 -8.06 13.34 -7.04
CA PRO A 108 -7.37 14.46 -6.41
C PRO A 108 -7.05 14.19 -4.93
N GLU A 109 -5.91 14.72 -4.48
CA GLU A 109 -5.48 14.79 -3.08
C GLU A 109 -5.13 16.25 -2.71
N ALA A 110 -4.52 16.51 -1.55
CA ALA A 110 -4.24 17.87 -1.10
C ALA A 110 -3.20 18.61 -1.98
N ASP A 111 -2.20 17.89 -2.49
CA ASP A 111 -1.03 18.45 -3.18
C ASP A 111 -0.81 17.87 -4.59
N GLY A 112 -1.79 17.11 -5.11
CA GLY A 112 -1.69 16.50 -6.43
C GLY A 112 -2.80 15.51 -6.74
N MET A 113 -2.47 14.52 -7.58
CA MET A 113 -3.35 13.43 -7.97
C MET A 113 -2.75 12.09 -7.54
N ARG A 114 -3.60 11.14 -7.18
CA ARG A 114 -3.23 9.77 -6.81
C ARG A 114 -3.76 8.78 -7.82
N TYR A 115 -2.90 7.88 -8.28
CA TYR A 115 -3.31 6.75 -9.13
C TYR A 115 -4.00 5.70 -8.27
N LEU A 116 -5.31 5.53 -8.46
CA LEU A 116 -6.13 4.58 -7.70
C LEU A 116 -6.35 3.28 -8.48
N ASP A 117 -6.32 3.34 -9.81
CA ASP A 117 -6.52 2.17 -10.67
C ASP A 117 -5.80 2.32 -12.01
N ARG A 118 -5.49 1.20 -12.65
CA ARG A 118 -4.78 1.13 -13.93
C ARG A 118 -5.04 -0.18 -14.65
N VAL A 119 -5.30 -0.10 -15.96
CA VAL A 119 -5.30 -1.24 -16.88
C VAL A 119 -4.17 -1.03 -17.88
N GLU A 120 -3.17 -1.92 -17.85
CA GLU A 120 -2.00 -1.88 -18.73
C GLU A 120 -2.22 -2.70 -19.99
N THR A 121 -1.59 -2.27 -21.07
CA THR A 121 -1.52 -2.96 -22.36
C THR A 121 -0.12 -3.53 -22.58
N ASP A 122 0.03 -4.60 -23.37
CA ASP A 122 1.30 -5.35 -23.52
C ASP A 122 2.36 -4.68 -24.43
N TRP A 123 2.40 -3.35 -24.50
CA TRP A 123 3.41 -2.65 -25.30
C TRP A 123 4.82 -2.80 -24.69
N PRO A 124 5.89 -2.94 -25.49
CA PRO A 124 7.25 -3.07 -24.98
C PRO A 124 7.76 -1.85 -24.20
N PHE A 125 7.24 -0.66 -24.52
CA PHE A 125 7.61 0.60 -23.89
C PHE A 125 6.44 1.14 -23.07
N GLN A 126 6.61 1.21 -21.75
CA GLN A 126 5.55 1.62 -20.83
C GLN A 126 6.07 2.57 -19.76
N ILE A 127 5.23 3.52 -19.37
CA ILE A 127 5.49 4.40 -18.23
C ILE A 127 5.08 3.66 -16.95
N GLN A 128 6.07 3.36 -16.10
CA GLN A 128 5.83 2.72 -14.80
C GLN A 128 5.42 3.74 -13.74
N LEU A 129 4.11 3.92 -13.56
CA LEU A 129 3.51 4.66 -12.46
C LEU A 129 2.52 3.72 -11.77
N PRO A 130 2.98 2.92 -10.79
CA PRO A 130 2.15 1.92 -10.15
C PRO A 130 0.93 2.54 -9.44
N ILE A 131 -0.08 1.69 -9.19
CA ILE A 131 -1.21 2.08 -8.34
C ILE A 131 -0.66 2.54 -6.98
N GLY A 132 -1.17 3.66 -6.50
CA GLY A 132 -0.70 4.34 -5.29
C GLY A 132 0.29 5.48 -5.53
N THR A 133 0.81 5.66 -6.75
CA THR A 133 1.70 6.78 -7.06
C THR A 133 1.00 8.13 -6.93
N HIS A 134 1.66 9.09 -6.28
CA HIS A 134 1.27 10.49 -6.21
C HIS A 134 1.98 11.29 -7.30
N VAL A 135 1.28 12.21 -7.96
CA VAL A 135 1.82 13.09 -8.99
C VAL A 135 1.36 14.54 -8.78
N PRO A 136 2.24 15.55 -8.98
CA PRO A 136 1.83 16.94 -8.90
C PRO A 136 0.78 17.33 -9.95
N TYR A 137 -0.04 18.33 -9.64
CA TYR A 137 -1.06 18.82 -10.56
C TYR A 137 -0.51 19.37 -11.89
N HIS A 138 0.59 20.13 -11.82
CA HIS A 138 1.07 20.94 -12.95
C HIS A 138 1.74 20.13 -14.07
N CYS A 139 2.21 18.91 -13.78
CA CYS A 139 3.04 18.12 -14.69
C CYS A 139 2.36 16.86 -15.24
N THR A 140 1.06 16.67 -15.01
CA THR A 140 0.31 15.53 -15.57
C THR A 140 -0.93 16.00 -16.33
N ALA A 141 -1.35 15.22 -17.34
CA ALA A 141 -2.57 15.52 -18.09
C ALA A 141 -3.79 15.52 -17.17
N SER A 142 -3.89 14.54 -16.29
CA SER A 142 -4.99 14.42 -15.34
C SER A 142 -5.00 15.55 -14.30
N GLY A 143 -3.83 15.97 -13.81
CA GLY A 143 -3.73 17.11 -12.89
C GLY A 143 -4.14 18.42 -13.56
N LYS A 144 -3.68 18.66 -14.79
CA LYS A 144 -4.09 19.83 -15.58
C LYS A 144 -5.59 19.82 -15.90
N CYS A 145 -6.16 18.66 -16.22
CA CYS A 145 -7.59 18.51 -16.45
C CYS A 145 -8.41 18.84 -15.19
N PHE A 146 -7.98 18.34 -14.03
CA PHE A 146 -8.63 18.63 -12.75
C PHE A 146 -8.53 20.11 -12.34
N LEU A 147 -7.38 20.76 -12.56
CA LEU A 147 -7.24 22.20 -12.28
C LEU A 147 -8.10 23.08 -13.20
N ALA A 148 -8.57 22.55 -14.33
CA ALA A 148 -9.39 23.27 -15.30
C ALA A 148 -10.90 23.10 -15.10
N SER A 149 -11.33 22.25 -14.14
CA SER A 149 -12.74 22.05 -13.77
C SER A 149 -13.14 22.94 -12.60
#